data_AF-A0A9E2ZBZ5-F1
#
_entry.id   AF-A0A9E2ZBZ5-F1
#
_cell.length_a   1.000
_cell.length_b   1.000
_cell.length_c   1.000
_cell.angle_alpha   90.00
_cell.angle_beta   90.00
_cell.angle_gamma   90.00
#
_symmetry.space_group_name_H-M   'P 1'
#
loop_
_entity.id
_entity.type
_entity.pdbx_description
1 polymer ?
#
loop_
_entity_poly.entity_id
_entity_poly.type
_entity_poly.pdbx_seq_one_letter_code
_entity_poly.pdbx_strand_id
1 'polypeptide(L)'
;MTRHASPPSTAAPPVEPVPGAESGTGSRSYLRRLGGRELPLAVVFLAPAVLGLGLFVIFPLFQAVFLATRGSDIIGSPTRYVGLRHFAELLTPEFGQVLWHTLAFTLIVVVAGVLLPLALAVPLSQRLPGMRVFRSLFT
;
A
#
# COMPACT_ATOMS: atom_id res chain seq x y z
N MET A 1 61.53 43.89 8.06
CA MET A 1 61.75 42.43 8.18
C MET A 1 60.41 41.72 8.06
N THR A 2 60.33 40.89 7.03
CA THR A 2 59.23 40.01 6.59
C THR A 2 58.68 39.08 7.67
N ARG A 3 57.34 38.95 7.79
CA ARG A 3 56.63 37.70 8.15
C ARG A 3 55.17 37.84 7.69
N HIS A 4 54.85 37.25 6.54
CA HIS A 4 54.26 35.91 6.38
C HIS A 4 52.77 35.87 6.69
N ALA A 5 51.99 35.72 5.63
CA ALA A 5 50.57 35.40 5.66
C ALA A 5 50.33 34.02 6.31
N SER A 6 49.22 33.90 7.03
CA SER A 6 48.51 32.64 7.28
C SER A 6 47.03 32.99 7.44
N PRO A 7 46.11 32.43 6.63
CA PRO A 7 44.69 32.58 6.92
C PRO A 7 44.37 31.87 8.25
N PRO A 8 43.44 32.40 9.07
CA PRO A 8 42.97 31.66 10.23
C PRO A 8 42.33 30.36 9.74
N SER A 9 42.98 29.25 10.10
CA SER A 9 42.47 27.88 9.99
C SER A 9 41.03 27.84 10.49
N THR A 10 40.07 27.83 9.57
CA THR A 10 38.69 27.45 9.84
C THR A 10 38.74 26.04 10.38
N ALA A 11 38.75 25.91 11.70
CA ALA A 11 38.44 24.66 12.36
C ALA A 11 37.05 24.26 11.89
N ALA A 12 37.00 23.22 11.05
CA ALA A 12 35.75 22.56 10.74
C ALA A 12 35.04 22.23 12.06
N PRO A 13 33.72 22.45 12.17
CA PRO A 13 33.00 22.11 13.40
C PRO A 13 33.24 20.64 13.75
N PRO A 14 33.23 20.27 15.05
CA PRO A 14 33.38 18.88 15.46
C PRO A 14 32.29 18.08 14.75
N VAL A 15 32.68 17.19 13.84
CA VAL A 15 31.74 16.28 13.19
C VAL A 15 31.26 15.35 14.29
N GLU A 16 30.07 15.60 14.81
CA GLU A 16 29.41 14.67 15.72
C GLU A 16 29.35 13.30 15.04
N PRO A 17 29.68 12.21 15.76
CA PRO A 17 29.67 10.89 15.17
C PRO A 17 28.24 10.57 14.73
N VAL A 18 28.03 10.44 13.41
CA VAL A 18 26.73 10.11 12.80
C VAL A 18 26.30 8.74 13.35
N PRO A 19 25.24 8.66 14.19
CA PRO A 19 24.77 7.40 14.74
C PRO A 19 24.05 6.64 13.63
N GLY A 20 24.75 5.72 12.96
CA GLY A 20 24.17 4.96 11.86
C GLY A 20 25.13 4.17 10.98
N ALA A 21 26.45 4.33 11.14
CA ALA A 21 27.46 3.68 10.30
C ALA A 21 27.83 2.24 10.74
N GLU A 22 27.01 1.56 11.55
CA GLU A 22 27.24 0.16 11.97
C GLU A 22 25.98 -0.71 11.78
N SER A 23 25.54 -0.88 10.54
CA SER A 23 24.34 -1.64 10.16
C SER A 23 24.67 -2.97 9.46
N GLY A 24 25.50 -3.81 10.08
CA GLY A 24 25.90 -5.10 9.48
C GLY A 24 25.84 -6.35 10.38
N THR A 25 25.98 -6.21 11.70
CA THR A 25 26.29 -7.38 12.57
C THR A 25 25.18 -7.70 13.59
N GLY A 26 24.13 -6.89 13.69
CA GLY A 26 23.06 -7.06 14.69
C GLY A 26 21.91 -8.01 14.31
N SER A 27 21.75 -8.39 13.04
CA SER A 27 20.51 -9.07 12.60
C SER A 27 20.27 -10.43 13.27
N ARG A 28 21.35 -11.17 13.62
CA ARG A 28 21.25 -12.48 14.28
C ARG A 28 20.92 -12.40 15.77
N SER A 29 21.33 -11.35 16.48
CA SER A 29 21.07 -11.19 17.92
C SER A 29 19.68 -10.62 18.22
N TYR A 30 19.10 -9.85 17.29
CA TYR A 30 17.70 -9.41 17.36
C TYR A 30 16.73 -10.60 17.23
N LEU A 31 16.95 -11.49 16.24
CA LEU A 31 16.12 -12.69 16.06
C LEU A 31 16.20 -13.66 17.26
N ARG A 32 17.32 -13.69 17.98
CA ARG A 32 17.53 -14.55 19.16
C ARG A 32 16.85 -14.02 20.43
N ARG A 33 16.54 -12.71 20.51
CA ARG A 33 15.78 -12.09 21.63
C ARG A 33 14.25 -12.19 21.47
N LEU A 34 13.74 -12.48 20.27
CA LEU A 34 12.32 -12.83 20.07
C LEU A 34 12.00 -14.25 20.60
N GLY A 35 13.01 -15.08 20.83
CA GLY A 35 12.84 -16.50 21.13
C GLY A 35 12.67 -16.78 22.63
N GLY A 36 11.42 -16.95 23.06
CA GLY A 36 11.12 -17.87 24.18
C GLY A 36 9.89 -17.53 25.00
N ARG A 37 9.60 -16.25 25.25
CA ARG A 37 8.54 -15.83 26.19
C ARG A 37 7.58 -14.76 25.66
N GLU A 38 8.00 -13.97 24.67
CA GLU A 38 7.20 -12.88 24.07
C GLU A 38 6.33 -13.36 22.89
N LEU A 39 6.74 -14.43 22.19
CA LEU A 39 6.02 -15.05 21.07
C LEU A 39 4.55 -15.39 21.36
N PRO A 40 4.19 -16.01 22.50
CA PRO A 40 2.79 -16.32 22.78
C PRO A 40 1.93 -15.06 22.93
N LEU A 41 2.43 -14.00 23.58
CA LEU A 41 1.68 -12.74 23.69
C LEU A 41 1.53 -12.06 22.33
N ALA A 42 2.60 -12.03 21.52
CA ALA A 42 2.55 -11.49 20.17
C ALA A 42 1.53 -12.23 19.29
N VAL A 43 1.48 -13.56 19.37
CA VAL A 43 0.50 -14.37 18.64
C VAL A 43 -0.92 -14.10 19.13
N VAL A 44 -1.17 -13.96 20.44
CA VAL A 44 -2.52 -13.67 20.96
C VAL A 44 -3.04 -12.31 20.49
N PHE A 45 -2.20 -11.28 20.47
CA PHE A 45 -2.59 -9.97 19.95
C PHE A 45 -2.75 -9.95 18.42
N LEU A 46 -1.95 -10.74 17.70
CA LEU A 46 -2.02 -10.85 16.24
C LEU A 46 -3.15 -11.78 15.78
N ALA A 47 -3.52 -12.78 16.59
CA ALA A 47 -4.52 -13.79 16.30
C ALA A 47 -5.87 -13.22 15.83
N PRO A 48 -6.51 -12.24 16.49
CA PRO A 48 -7.79 -11.72 16.01
C PRO A 48 -7.69 -11.02 14.66
N ALA A 49 -6.58 -10.33 14.38
CA ALA A 49 -6.36 -9.71 13.08
C ALA A 49 -6.15 -10.76 11.97
N VAL A 50 -5.35 -11.79 12.24
CA VAL A 50 -5.09 -12.88 11.29
C VAL A 50 -6.33 -13.74 11.08
N LEU A 51 -7.10 -14.02 12.14
CA LEU A 51 -8.37 -14.73 12.03
C LEU A 51 -9.39 -13.93 11.23
N GLY A 52 -9.49 -12.62 11.48
CA GLY A 52 -10.35 -11.72 10.69
C GLY A 52 -9.95 -11.73 9.21
N LEU A 53 -8.66 -11.56 8.91
CA LEU A 53 -8.14 -11.63 7.54
C LEU A 53 -8.41 -13.01 6.90
N GLY A 54 -8.17 -14.08 7.66
CA GLY A 54 -8.40 -15.45 7.23
C GLY A 54 -9.86 -15.70 6.86
N LEU A 55 -10.79 -15.28 7.71
CA LEU A 55 -12.21 -15.53 7.55
C LEU A 55 -12.89 -14.61 6.53
N PHE A 56 -12.50 -13.34 6.47
CA PHE A 56 -13.16 -12.34 5.62
C PHE A 56 -12.45 -12.09 4.29
N VAL A 57 -11.19 -12.46 4.14
CA VAL A 57 -10.44 -12.25 2.90
C VAL A 57 -9.99 -13.58 2.30
N ILE A 58 -9.25 -14.39 3.06
CA ILE A 58 -8.66 -15.62 2.52
C ILE A 58 -9.72 -16.68 2.22
N PHE A 59 -10.69 -16.86 3.13
CA PHE A 59 -11.78 -17.81 2.95
C PHE A 59 -12.65 -17.50 1.71
N PRO A 60 -13.20 -16.28 1.53
CA PRO A 60 -13.98 -15.98 0.33
C PRO A 60 -13.12 -15.95 -0.93
N LEU A 61 -11.83 -15.58 -0.85
CA LEU A 61 -10.91 -15.68 -1.98
C LEU A 61 -10.75 -17.14 -2.44
N PHE A 62 -10.53 -18.06 -1.51
CA PHE A 62 -10.42 -19.48 -1.84
C PHE A 62 -11.72 -20.03 -2.42
N GLN A 63 -12.86 -19.65 -1.84
CA GLN A 63 -14.18 -20.02 -2.35
C GLN A 63 -14.40 -19.48 -3.77
N ALA A 64 -14.03 -18.23 -4.04
CA ALA A 64 -14.14 -17.61 -5.36
C ALA A 64 -13.26 -18.33 -6.39
N VAL A 65 -12.01 -18.65 -6.06
CA VAL A 65 -11.11 -19.41 -6.96
C VAL A 65 -11.66 -20.81 -7.22
N PHE A 66 -12.13 -21.49 -6.18
CA PHE A 66 -12.72 -22.82 -6.30
C PHE A 66 -13.96 -22.82 -7.19
N LEU A 67 -14.83 -21.82 -7.04
CA LEU A 67 -16.04 -21.68 -7.85
C LEU A 67 -15.70 -21.27 -9.29
N ALA A 68 -14.70 -20.42 -9.50
CA ALA A 68 -14.27 -19.99 -10.83
C ALA A 68 -13.70 -21.11 -11.71
N THR A 69 -13.23 -22.21 -11.11
CA THR A 69 -12.76 -23.42 -11.83
C THR A 69 -13.86 -24.45 -12.11
N ARG A 70 -15.07 -24.23 -11.59
CA ARG A 70 -16.23 -25.11 -11.76
C ARG A 70 -17.24 -24.45 -12.70
N GLY A 71 -17.92 -25.26 -13.50
CA GLY A 71 -18.96 -24.78 -14.38
C GLY A 71 -20.20 -24.47 -13.57
N SER A 72 -20.86 -23.34 -13.86
CA SER A 72 -22.17 -23.03 -13.30
C SER A 72 -23.24 -23.41 -14.31
N ASP A 73 -24.17 -24.30 -13.94
CA ASP A 73 -25.43 -24.45 -14.67
C ASP A 73 -26.31 -23.20 -14.47
N ILE A 74 -27.35 -23.04 -15.29
CA ILE A 74 -28.30 -21.90 -15.30
C ILE A 74 -28.91 -21.56 -13.92
N ILE A 75 -28.83 -22.47 -12.94
CA ILE A 75 -29.37 -22.31 -11.57
C ILE A 75 -28.24 -22.04 -10.54
N GLY A 76 -26.99 -21.87 -10.97
CA GLY A 76 -25.84 -21.62 -10.09
C GLY A 76 -25.32 -22.87 -9.36
N SER A 77 -25.84 -24.05 -9.71
CA SER A 77 -25.31 -25.32 -9.21
C SER A 77 -23.95 -25.62 -9.86
N PRO A 78 -22.89 -25.90 -9.09
CA PRO A 78 -21.59 -26.22 -9.64
C PRO A 78 -21.64 -27.60 -10.31
N THR A 79 -21.74 -27.63 -11.62
CA THR A 79 -21.70 -28.85 -12.43
C THR A 79 -20.30 -28.99 -13.01
N ARG A 80 -19.75 -30.21 -12.90
CA ARG A 80 -18.50 -30.76 -13.45
C ARG A 80 -17.28 -29.81 -13.48
N TYR A 81 -16.14 -30.29 -12.97
CA TYR A 81 -14.88 -29.55 -13.11
C TYR A 81 -14.55 -29.32 -14.60
N VAL A 82 -14.66 -28.06 -15.05
CA VAL A 82 -14.40 -27.61 -16.44
C VAL A 82 -13.07 -26.87 -16.56
N GLY A 83 -12.38 -26.65 -15.43
CA GLY A 83 -11.05 -26.03 -15.41
C GLY A 83 -11.07 -24.63 -16.03
N LEU A 84 -10.11 -24.38 -16.93
CA LEU A 84 -9.92 -23.07 -17.58
C LEU A 84 -10.85 -22.82 -18.79
N ARG A 85 -11.63 -23.82 -19.22
CA ARG A 85 -12.48 -23.68 -20.42
C ARG A 85 -13.55 -22.60 -20.24
N HIS A 86 -14.02 -22.43 -19.01
CA HIS A 86 -14.98 -21.38 -18.65
C HIS A 86 -14.46 -19.97 -18.95
N PHE A 87 -13.16 -19.71 -18.74
CA PHE A 87 -12.55 -18.42 -19.05
C PHE A 87 -12.39 -18.20 -20.55
N ALA A 88 -12.11 -19.25 -21.32
CA ALA A 88 -11.98 -19.16 -22.78
C ALA A 88 -13.32 -18.78 -23.44
N GLU A 89 -14.45 -19.25 -22.90
CA GLU A 89 -15.79 -18.88 -23.37
C GLU A 89 -16.15 -17.41 -23.09
N LEU A 90 -15.52 -16.79 -22.07
CA LEU A 90 -15.70 -15.37 -21.74
C LEU A 90 -14.86 -14.43 -22.61
N LEU A 91 -13.83 -14.93 -23.28
CA LEU A 91 -12.92 -14.17 -24.14
C LEU A 91 -13.54 -13.92 -25.53
N THR A 92 -14.72 -13.30 -25.55
CA THR A 92 -15.42 -12.90 -26.78
C THR A 92 -14.97 -11.51 -27.26
N PRO A 93 -15.23 -11.12 -28.52
CA PRO A 93 -14.89 -9.77 -29.01
C PRO A 93 -15.50 -8.64 -28.18
N GLU A 94 -16.68 -8.85 -27.60
CA GLU A 94 -17.39 -7.90 -26.74
C GLU A 94 -16.65 -7.67 -25.41
N PHE A 95 -15.94 -8.69 -24.90
CA PHE A 95 -15.13 -8.57 -23.69
C PHE A 95 -14.05 -7.48 -23.83
N GLY A 96 -13.44 -7.36 -25.02
CA GLY A 96 -12.45 -6.31 -25.29
C GLY A 96 -13.04 -4.91 -25.21
N GLN A 97 -14.28 -4.71 -25.68
CA GLN A 97 -14.96 -3.43 -25.59
C GLN A 97 -15.31 -3.08 -24.14
N VAL A 98 -15.81 -4.05 -23.37
CA VAL A 98 -16.09 -3.87 -21.93
C VAL A 98 -14.80 -3.54 -21.18
N LEU A 99 -13.72 -4.26 -21.46
CA LEU A 99 -12.41 -4.02 -20.86
C LEU A 99 -11.90 -2.60 -21.16
N TRP A 100 -12.05 -2.14 -22.41
CA TRP A 100 -11.66 -0.78 -22.79
C TRP A 100 -12.50 0.28 -22.06
N HIS A 101 -13.82 0.10 -21.97
CA HIS A 101 -14.68 1.01 -21.23
C HIS A 101 -14.32 1.05 -19.74
N THR A 102 -14.07 -0.09 -19.12
CA THR A 102 -13.65 -0.16 -17.71
C THR A 102 -12.30 0.52 -17.51
N LEU A 103 -11.31 0.26 -18.37
CA LEU A 103 -9.98 0.88 -18.28
C LEU A 103 -10.05 2.40 -18.47
N ALA A 104 -10.78 2.87 -19.48
CA ALA A 104 -10.97 4.29 -19.72
C ALA A 104 -11.67 4.97 -18.53
N PHE A 105 -12.73 4.35 -18.00
CA PHE A 105 -13.42 4.82 -16.80
C PHE A 105 -12.50 4.89 -15.59
N THR A 106 -11.78 3.79 -15.28
CA THR A 106 -10.84 3.75 -14.16
C THR A 106 -9.76 4.82 -14.30
N LEU A 107 -9.19 4.99 -15.49
CA LEU A 107 -8.16 6.01 -15.74
C LEU A 107 -8.71 7.42 -15.50
N ILE A 108 -9.88 7.74 -16.04
CA ILE A 108 -10.54 9.04 -15.84
C ILE A 108 -10.81 9.27 -14.36
N VAL A 109 -11.37 8.28 -13.66
CA VAL A 109 -11.71 8.38 -12.23
C VAL A 109 -10.47 8.55 -11.37
N VAL A 110 -9.39 7.81 -11.63
CA VAL A 110 -8.14 7.92 -10.86
C VAL A 110 -7.48 9.27 -11.12
N VAL A 111 -7.38 9.69 -12.38
CA VAL A 111 -6.78 10.99 -12.73
C VAL A 111 -7.60 12.12 -12.12
N ALA A 112 -8.93 12.11 -12.26
CA ALA A 112 -9.79 13.09 -11.62
C ALA A 112 -9.69 13.03 -10.09
N GLY A 113 -9.65 11.83 -9.51
CA GLY A 113 -9.51 11.58 -8.08
C GLY A 113 -8.20 12.07 -7.48
N VAL A 114 -7.15 12.25 -8.29
CA VAL A 114 -5.88 12.87 -7.86
C VAL A 114 -5.87 14.36 -8.16
N LEU A 115 -6.30 14.76 -9.36
CA LEU A 115 -6.25 16.15 -9.81
C LEU A 115 -7.23 17.05 -9.05
N LEU A 116 -8.46 16.60 -8.77
CA LEU A 116 -9.44 17.41 -8.03
C LEU A 116 -8.94 17.74 -6.61
N PRO A 117 -8.54 16.76 -5.78
CA PRO A 117 -8.01 17.08 -4.45
C PRO A 117 -6.74 17.93 -4.51
N LEU A 118 -5.85 17.70 -5.48
CA LEU A 118 -4.64 18.51 -5.63
C LEU A 118 -4.96 19.96 -6.03
N ALA A 119 -5.88 20.15 -6.98
CA ALA A 119 -6.35 21.47 -7.41
C ALA A 119 -7.06 22.22 -6.27
N LEU A 120 -7.75 21.53 -5.38
CA LEU A 120 -8.33 22.11 -4.16
C LEU A 120 -7.28 22.36 -3.06
N ALA A 121 -6.26 21.51 -2.96
CA ALA A 121 -5.20 21.62 -1.95
C ALA A 121 -4.25 22.79 -2.21
N VAL A 122 -3.93 23.12 -3.47
CA VAL A 122 -2.98 24.20 -3.81
C VAL A 122 -3.46 25.59 -3.32
N PRO A 123 -4.71 26.03 -3.58
CA PRO A 123 -5.26 27.26 -3.02
C PRO A 123 -5.45 27.20 -1.51
N LEU A 124 -5.70 26.03 -0.92
CA LEU A 124 -5.86 25.87 0.53
C LEU A 124 -4.50 25.93 1.26
N SER A 125 -3.43 25.47 0.63
CA SER A 125 -2.05 25.52 1.13
C SER A 125 -1.50 26.94 1.14
N GLN A 126 -1.81 27.73 0.11
CA GLN A 126 -1.60 29.16 0.14
C GLN A 126 -2.61 29.75 1.13
N ARG A 127 -2.18 30.60 2.08
CA ARG A 127 -3.08 31.19 3.08
C ARG A 127 -4.06 32.18 2.44
N LEU A 128 -4.99 31.70 1.64
CA LEU A 128 -6.04 32.50 1.02
C LEU A 128 -7.11 32.84 2.07
N PRO A 129 -7.67 34.06 2.01
CA PRO A 129 -8.62 34.61 2.99
C PRO A 129 -10.01 33.94 3.02
N GLY A 130 -10.18 32.76 2.41
CA GLY A 130 -11.42 31.94 2.42
C GLY A 130 -11.46 30.82 3.47
N MET A 131 -10.37 30.64 4.24
CA MET A 131 -10.23 29.56 5.24
C MET A 131 -11.32 29.57 6.33
N ARG A 132 -11.98 30.71 6.58
CA ARG A 132 -13.09 30.81 7.56
C ARG A 132 -14.34 30.03 7.15
N VAL A 133 -14.67 30.00 5.86
CA VAL A 133 -15.89 29.31 5.34
C VAL A 133 -15.67 27.80 5.25
N PHE A 134 -14.47 27.37 4.86
CA PHE A 134 -14.12 25.95 4.83
C PHE A 134 -14.03 25.33 6.23
N ARG A 135 -13.52 26.08 7.22
CA ARG A 135 -13.42 25.59 8.62
C ARG A 135 -14.79 25.43 9.29
N SER A 136 -15.80 26.22 8.92
CA SER A 136 -17.15 26.10 9.48
C SER A 136 -17.98 24.95 8.89
N LEU A 137 -17.61 24.42 7.71
CA LEU A 137 -18.32 23.31 7.06
C LEU A 137 -17.74 21.93 7.40
N PHE A 138 -16.47 21.89 7.82
CA PHE A 138 -15.73 20.67 8.14
C PHE A 138 -15.51 20.45 9.65
N THR A 139 -16.07 21.31 10.50
CA THR A 139 -16.11 21.12 11.97
C THR A 139 -17.50 20.73 12.42
#